data_AF-A0A5B8UPK8-F1
#
_entry.id   AF-A0A5B8UPK8-F1
#
_cell.length_a   1.000
_cell.length_b   1.000
_cell.length_c   1.000
_cell.angle_alpha   90.00
_cell.angle_beta   90.00
_cell.angle_gamma   90.00
#
_symmetry.space_group_name_H-M   'P 1'
#
loop_
_entity.id
_entity.type
_entity.pdbx_description
1 polymer ?
#
loop_
_entity_poly.entity_id
_entity_poly.type
_entity_poly.pdbx_seq_one_letter_code
_entity_poly.pdbx_strand_id
1 'polypeptide(L)'
;MPTYQKFRVGESNSFDPASFPELQPCLQQIVAQLNRESAGPKTEMLLSFVKDHRIKSQLVADHPALANLISTKSLPLAVLEDLFESSRTNPSFRNDLEKFVSAYFAAAPLY
;
A
#
# COMPACT_ATOMS: atom_id res chain seq x y z
N MET A 1 -10.29 4.48 21.14
CA MET A 1 -10.39 5.54 20.10
C MET A 1 -11.29 4.98 19.01
N PRO A 2 -12.38 5.65 18.59
CA PRO A 2 -13.20 5.14 17.51
C PRO A 2 -12.40 5.22 16.20
N THR A 3 -12.18 4.08 15.56
CA THR A 3 -11.57 3.96 14.24
C THR A 3 -12.47 4.67 13.23
N TYR A 4 -11.99 5.80 12.70
CA TYR A 4 -12.66 6.54 11.64
C TYR A 4 -12.50 5.71 10.36
N GLN A 5 -13.46 4.84 10.07
CA GLN A 5 -13.47 4.14 8.78
C GLN A 5 -13.90 5.13 7.69
N LYS A 6 -12.93 5.69 6.97
CA LYS A 6 -13.20 6.57 5.81
C LYS A 6 -13.92 5.80 4.71
N PHE A 7 -13.73 4.48 4.65
CA PHE A 7 -14.33 3.58 3.67
C PHE A 7 -15.22 2.52 4.33
N ARG A 8 -16.48 2.39 3.89
CA ARG A 8 -17.35 1.27 4.29
C ARG A 8 -17.14 0.09 3.35
N VAL A 9 -16.18 -0.77 3.66
CA VAL A 9 -15.99 -2.04 2.95
C VAL A 9 -16.83 -3.12 3.64
N GLY A 10 -17.91 -3.56 2.99
CA GLY A 10 -18.70 -4.70 3.48
C GLY A 10 -17.94 -6.03 3.32
N GLU A 11 -18.29 -7.05 4.10
CA GLU A 11 -17.66 -8.38 4.09
C GLU A 11 -17.82 -9.11 2.73
N SER A 12 -18.77 -8.71 1.89
CA SER A 12 -19.01 -9.25 0.55
C SER A 12 -18.66 -8.27 -0.57
N ASN A 13 -18.09 -7.10 -0.26
CA ASN A 13 -17.68 -6.17 -1.29
C ASN A 13 -16.42 -6.69 -1.98
N SER A 14 -16.46 -6.75 -3.32
CA SER A 14 -15.27 -6.92 -4.13
C SER A 14 -14.49 -5.61 -4.15
N PHE A 15 -13.15 -5.71 -4.20
CA PHE A 15 -12.32 -4.55 -4.44
C PHE A 15 -12.47 -4.10 -5.89
N ASP A 16 -12.80 -2.83 -6.07
CA ASP A 16 -12.89 -2.20 -7.38
C ASP A 16 -12.11 -0.87 -7.33
N PRO A 17 -11.05 -0.71 -8.14
CA PRO A 17 -10.22 0.49 -8.11
C PRO A 17 -10.98 1.74 -8.58
N ALA A 18 -12.04 1.61 -9.40
CA ALA A 18 -12.85 2.74 -9.84
C ALA A 18 -13.69 3.32 -8.69
N SER A 19 -13.97 2.52 -7.66
CA SER A 19 -14.63 2.96 -6.42
C SER A 19 -13.71 3.79 -5.51
N PHE A 20 -12.40 3.81 -5.79
CA PHE A 20 -11.39 4.52 -4.99
C PHE A 20 -10.53 5.44 -5.87
N PRO A 21 -11.08 6.57 -6.36
CA PRO A 21 -10.34 7.50 -7.23
C PRO A 21 -9.12 8.13 -6.53
N GLU A 22 -9.07 8.14 -5.20
CA GLU A 22 -7.91 8.61 -4.41
C GLU A 22 -6.74 7.61 -4.42
N LEU A 23 -6.99 6.33 -4.72
CA LEU A 23 -5.97 5.26 -4.65
C LEU A 23 -4.94 5.39 -5.77
N GLN A 24 -5.39 5.66 -6.99
CA GLN A 24 -4.51 5.79 -8.15
C GLN A 24 -3.50 6.96 -8.06
N PRO A 25 -3.89 8.21 -7.73
CA PRO A 25 -2.95 9.30 -7.55
C PRO A 25 -2.01 9.06 -6.35
N CYS A 26 -2.52 8.44 -5.27
CA CYS A 26 -1.71 8.00 -4.14
C CYS A 26 -0.60 7.04 -4.59
N LEU A 27 -0.94 5.99 -5.35
CA LEU A 27 0.03 5.03 -5.88
C LEU A 27 1.03 5.68 -6.84
N GLN A 28 0.59 6.60 -7.71
CA GLN A 28 1.51 7.35 -8.58
C GLN A 28 2.53 8.16 -7.78
N GLN A 29 2.10 8.88 -6.74
CA GLN A 29 3.00 9.66 -5.91
C GLN A 29 3.99 8.77 -5.18
N ILE A 30 3.54 7.61 -4.68
CA ILE A 30 4.42 6.65 -4.05
C ILE A 30 5.45 6.11 -5.04
N VAL A 31 5.03 5.68 -6.23
CA VAL A 31 5.94 5.21 -7.28
C VAL A 31 6.95 6.28 -7.65
N ALA A 32 6.54 7.54 -7.80
CA ALA A 32 7.43 8.64 -8.12
C ALA A 32 8.48 8.88 -7.03
N GLN A 33 8.09 8.81 -5.75
CA GLN A 33 9.02 8.94 -4.63
C GLN A 33 9.94 7.72 -4.46
N LEU A 34 9.47 6.54 -4.88
CA LEU A 34 10.20 5.26 -4.81
C LEU A 34 10.82 4.86 -6.15
N ASN A 35 10.93 5.77 -7.12
CA ASN A 35 11.39 5.46 -8.48
C ASN A 35 12.86 4.99 -8.51
N ARG A 36 13.64 5.38 -7.51
CA ARG A 36 15.06 4.99 -7.40
C ARG A 36 15.27 3.53 -6.96
N GLU A 37 14.23 2.87 -6.46
CA GLU A 37 14.34 1.52 -5.90
C GLU A 37 13.66 0.46 -6.79
N SER A 38 14.21 -0.76 -6.77
CA SER A 38 13.69 -1.92 -7.50
C SER A 38 12.24 -2.23 -7.14
N ALA A 39 11.44 -2.58 -8.15
CA ALA A 39 9.99 -2.79 -8.01
C ALA A 39 9.59 -3.93 -7.06
N GLY A 40 10.41 -4.97 -6.94
CA GLY A 40 10.16 -6.08 -6.00
C GLY A 40 10.18 -5.64 -4.53
N PRO A 41 11.34 -5.23 -3.99
CA PRO A 41 11.47 -4.91 -2.58
C PRO A 41 10.59 -3.73 -2.14
N LYS A 42 10.38 -2.72 -3.00
CA LYS A 42 9.49 -1.58 -2.66
C LYS A 42 8.04 -1.98 -2.44
N THR A 43 7.52 -2.86 -3.30
CA THR A 43 6.14 -3.35 -3.21
C THR A 43 5.95 -4.16 -1.94
N GLU A 44 6.86 -5.12 -1.67
CA GLU A 44 6.76 -5.98 -0.50
C GLU A 44 6.88 -5.18 0.81
N MET A 45 7.80 -4.21 0.85
CA MET A 45 8.01 -3.35 2.01
C MET A 45 6.80 -2.48 2.30
N LEU A 46 6.22 -1.89 1.25
CA LEU A 46 5.05 -1.03 1.34
C LEU A 46 3.82 -1.81 1.79
N LEU A 47 3.54 -2.96 1.18
CA LEU A 47 2.42 -3.83 1.56
C LEU A 47 2.54 -4.28 3.01
N SER A 48 3.74 -4.69 3.45
CA SER A 48 3.96 -5.07 4.84
C SER A 48 3.68 -3.91 5.81
N PHE A 49 4.10 -2.69 5.44
CA PHE A 49 3.88 -1.50 6.25
C PHE A 49 2.40 -1.09 6.29
N VAL A 50 1.70 -1.01 5.17
CA VAL A 50 0.26 -0.60 5.18
C VAL A 50 -0.64 -1.66 5.81
N LYS A 51 -0.21 -2.93 5.84
CA LYS A 51 -0.98 -4.03 6.42
C LYS A 51 -0.85 -4.15 7.93
N ASP A 52 0.37 -4.02 8.45
CA ASP A 52 0.71 -4.33 9.84
C ASP A 52 1.56 -3.23 10.52
N HIS A 53 1.84 -2.11 9.83
CA HIS A 53 2.84 -1.10 10.21
C HIS A 53 4.20 -1.72 10.57
N ARG A 54 4.53 -2.84 9.91
CA ARG A 54 5.75 -3.60 10.15
C ARG A 54 6.45 -3.85 8.83
N ILE A 55 7.77 -3.66 8.84
CA ILE A 55 8.63 -3.98 7.71
C ILE A 55 9.47 -5.19 8.09
N LYS A 56 9.65 -6.14 7.17
CA LYS A 56 10.54 -7.28 7.39
C LYS A 56 11.96 -6.77 7.66
N SER A 57 12.56 -7.17 8.78
CA SER A 57 13.92 -6.72 9.16
C SER A 57 14.97 -6.98 8.08
N GLN A 58 14.78 -8.04 7.29
CA GLN A 58 15.66 -8.38 6.18
C GLN A 58 15.60 -7.32 5.06
N LEU A 59 14.40 -6.83 4.71
CA LEU A 59 14.24 -5.73 3.76
C LEU A 59 14.77 -4.41 4.32
N VAL A 60 14.65 -4.16 5.63
CA VAL A 60 15.25 -2.98 6.27
C VAL A 60 16.78 -3.02 6.19
N ALA A 61 17.38 -4.20 6.38
CA ALA A 61 18.82 -4.38 6.29
C ALA A 61 19.34 -4.21 4.85
N ASP A 62 18.59 -4.73 3.87
CA ASP A 62 18.95 -4.68 2.45
C ASP A 62 18.69 -3.28 1.85
N HIS A 63 17.60 -2.63 2.25
CA HIS A 63 17.18 -1.31 1.77
C HIS A 63 16.82 -0.34 2.92
N PRO A 64 17.80 0.10 3.73
CA PRO A 64 17.53 0.94 4.90
C PRO A 64 16.95 2.32 4.53
N ALA A 65 17.34 2.89 3.38
CA ALA A 65 16.80 4.15 2.89
C ALA A 65 15.30 4.05 2.54
N LEU A 66 14.91 2.97 1.86
CA LEU A 66 13.51 2.68 1.52
C LEU A 66 12.66 2.47 2.79
N ALA A 67 13.18 1.71 3.75
CA ALA A 67 12.49 1.48 5.02
C ALA A 67 12.25 2.78 5.80
N ASN A 68 13.23 3.70 5.75
CA ASN A 68 13.10 5.00 6.37
C ASN A 68 12.08 5.89 5.64
N LEU A 69 12.07 5.91 4.30
CA LEU A 69 11.07 6.65 3.51
C LEU A 69 9.63 6.18 3.80
N ILE A 70 9.43 4.86 3.90
CA ILE A 70 8.13 4.29 4.22
C ILE A 70 7.76 4.57 5.68
N SER A 71 8.68 4.37 6.62
CA SER A 71 8.41 4.56 8.07
C SER A 71 8.21 6.01 8.46
N THR A 72 8.83 6.97 7.76
CA THR A 72 8.70 8.40 8.06
C THR A 72 7.35 8.99 7.66
N LYS A 73 6.42 8.20 7.09
CA LYS A 73 5.12 8.67 6.58
C LYS A 73 5.21 9.85 5.60
N SER A 74 6.37 10.03 4.96
CA SER A 74 6.54 11.02 3.89
C SER A 74 5.78 10.64 2.61
N LEU A 75 5.35 9.37 2.54
CA LEU A 75 4.53 8.84 1.47
C LEU A 75 3.04 9.01 1.81
N PRO A 76 2.17 9.25 0.81
CA PRO A 76 0.73 9.40 1.01
C PRO A 76 0.04 8.06 1.29
N LEU A 77 0.49 7.30 2.30
CA LEU A 77 -0.01 5.95 2.62
C LEU A 77 -1.37 5.95 3.30
N ALA A 78 -1.84 7.12 3.77
CA ALA A 78 -3.08 7.24 4.53
C ALA A 78 -4.27 6.57 3.84
N VAL A 79 -4.43 6.73 2.52
CA VAL A 79 -5.53 6.10 1.76
C VAL A 79 -5.42 4.57 1.76
N LEU A 80 -4.22 4.04 1.58
CA LEU A 80 -3.96 2.60 1.63
C LEU A 80 -4.16 2.04 3.03
N GLU A 81 -3.64 2.71 4.04
CA GLU A 81 -3.81 2.35 5.45
C GLU A 81 -5.31 2.31 5.82
N ASP A 82 -6.08 3.35 5.45
CA ASP A 82 -7.52 3.40 5.68
C ASP A 82 -8.27 2.27 4.95
N LEU A 83 -7.88 1.94 3.70
CA LEU A 83 -8.48 0.85 2.94
C LEU A 83 -8.17 -0.52 3.54
N PHE A 84 -6.92 -0.76 3.93
CA PHE A 84 -6.50 -2.01 4.57
C PHE A 84 -7.11 -2.18 5.96
N GLU A 85 -7.29 -1.08 6.71
CA GLU A 85 -7.97 -1.07 8.00
C GLU A 85 -9.47 -1.30 7.84
N SER A 86 -10.10 -0.63 6.88
CA SER A 86 -11.53 -0.77 6.57
C SER A 86 -11.89 -2.15 6.04
N SER A 87 -10.98 -2.79 5.30
CA SER A 87 -11.15 -4.15 4.78
C SER A 87 -10.63 -5.25 5.71
N ARG A 88 -10.31 -4.94 6.96
CA ARG A 88 -9.78 -5.94 7.92
C ARG A 88 -10.69 -7.15 8.12
N THR A 89 -12.00 -6.97 8.00
CA THR A 89 -13.03 -8.03 8.09
C THR A 89 -13.28 -8.74 6.76
N ASN A 90 -12.75 -8.24 5.64
CA ASN A 90 -12.93 -8.81 4.30
C ASN A 90 -11.59 -9.26 3.71
N PRO A 91 -11.18 -10.52 3.94
CA PRO A 91 -9.90 -11.03 3.44
C PRO A 91 -9.83 -11.09 1.91
N SER A 92 -10.96 -11.29 1.23
CA SER A 92 -11.03 -11.28 -0.24
C SER A 92 -10.66 -9.91 -0.78
N PHE A 93 -11.26 -8.85 -0.24
CA PHE A 93 -10.95 -7.47 -0.61
C PHE A 93 -9.48 -7.14 -0.36
N ARG A 94 -8.92 -7.54 0.78
CA ARG A 94 -7.49 -7.32 1.08
C ARG A 94 -6.58 -7.98 0.04
N ASN A 95 -6.92 -9.19 -0.38
CA ASN A 95 -6.15 -9.93 -1.37
C ASN A 95 -6.23 -9.28 -2.75
N ASP A 96 -7.41 -8.82 -3.18
CA ASP A 96 -7.54 -8.09 -4.45
C ASP A 96 -6.84 -6.73 -4.42
N LEU A 97 -6.92 -5.99 -3.31
CA LEU A 97 -6.17 -4.75 -3.12
C LEU A 97 -4.66 -5.01 -3.19
N GLU A 98 -4.16 -6.04 -2.51
CA GLU A 98 -2.74 -6.42 -2.52
C GLU A 98 -2.26 -6.77 -3.94
N LYS A 99 -3.05 -7.56 -4.68
CA LYS A 99 -2.77 -7.89 -6.08
C LYS A 99 -2.78 -6.67 -6.98
N PHE A 100 -3.75 -5.77 -6.81
CA PHE A 100 -3.85 -4.55 -7.58
C PHE A 100 -2.63 -3.66 -7.36
N VAL A 101 -2.26 -3.43 -6.09
CA VAL A 101 -1.06 -2.66 -5.73
C VAL A 101 0.19 -3.33 -6.32
N SER A 102 0.34 -4.64 -6.15
CA SER A 102 1.49 -5.37 -6.69
C SER A 102 1.59 -5.27 -8.21
N ALA A 103 0.48 -5.44 -8.92
CA ALA A 103 0.42 -5.28 -10.37
C ALA A 103 0.73 -3.84 -10.79
N TYR A 104 0.27 -2.85 -10.03
CA TYR A 104 0.54 -1.44 -10.29
C TYR A 104 2.04 -1.12 -10.21
N PHE A 105 2.71 -1.57 -9.15
CA PHE A 105 4.15 -1.38 -9.00
C PHE A 105 4.99 -2.20 -9.98
N ALA A 106 4.49 -3.37 -10.42
CA ALA A 106 5.13 -4.16 -11.46
C ALA A 106 4.97 -3.56 -12.87
N ALA A 107 3.83 -2.93 -13.15
CA ALA A 107 3.53 -2.27 -14.41
C ALA A 107 4.09 -0.83 -14.50
N ALA A 108 4.42 -0.21 -13.37
CA ALA A 108 5.04 1.11 -13.33
C ALA A 108 6.43 1.07 -14.01
N PRO A 109 6.64 1.81 -15.11
CA PRO A 109 7.95 1.87 -15.75
C PRO A 109 8.94 2.54 -14.80
N LEU A 110 10.10 1.90 -14.60
CA LEU A 110 11.26 2.55 -13.99
C LEU A 110 11.72 3.62 -15.00
N TYR A 111 11.37 4.90 -14.74
CA TYR A 111 11.77 6.04 -15.56
C TYR A 111 13.05 6.67 -15.04
#